data_AF-A0A944P8D0-F1
#
_entry.id   AF-A0A944P8D0-F1
#
_cell.length_a   1.000
_cell.length_b   1.000
_cell.length_c   1.000
_cell.angle_alpha   90.00
_cell.angle_beta   90.00
_cell.angle_gamma   90.00
#
_symmetry.space_group_name_H-M   'P 1'
#
loop_
_entity.id
_entity.type
_entity.pdbx_description
1 polymer ?
#
loop_
_entity_poly.entity_id
_entity_poly.type
_entity_poly.pdbx_seq_one_letter_code
_entity_poly.pdbx_strand_id
1 'polypeptide(L)'
;MRAFGRSSGVNWTSDTRSKVGGGVLLALLGAGLPALVGAALHSHVGEAYEETRLYFGTARPDGRPPIGEDEFMRFLDREITPAFPEGLTVHDGYGQWRGQDGKSVRETSYEVVLLYPEKEAEDRSVRIERIRQAYEAQYQQDSVGRSDDKVSAEF
;
A
#
# COMPACT_ATOMS: atom_id res chain seq x y z
N MET A 1 27.15 5.61 46.32
CA MET A 1 28.24 6.01 47.24
C MET A 1 29.52 6.12 46.41
N ARG A 2 30.07 7.35 46.28
CA ARG A 2 31.36 7.73 45.62
C ARG A 2 31.46 7.48 44.09
N ALA A 3 32.11 8.28 43.25
CA ALA A 3 32.80 9.59 43.29
C ALA A 3 32.95 10.04 41.80
N PHE A 4 32.66 11.30 41.42
CA PHE A 4 33.57 12.45 41.24
C PHE A 4 34.70 12.30 40.19
N GLY A 5 34.81 13.29 39.28
CA GLY A 5 36.01 13.55 38.47
C GLY A 5 35.73 14.37 37.20
N ARG A 6 35.45 15.67 37.32
CA ARG A 6 36.29 16.84 36.92
C ARG A 6 36.55 17.05 35.41
N SER A 7 35.99 18.18 34.97
CA SER A 7 36.33 19.08 33.86
C SER A 7 37.82 19.28 33.59
N SER A 8 38.21 19.53 32.32
CA SER A 8 38.74 20.83 31.86
C SER A 8 39.40 20.74 30.48
N GLY A 9 39.21 21.77 29.63
CA GLY A 9 39.99 21.95 28.41
C GLY A 9 39.41 22.93 27.40
N VAL A 10 39.23 24.20 27.78
CA VAL A 10 39.15 25.32 26.83
C VAL A 10 40.59 25.75 26.52
N ASN A 11 40.90 26.03 25.25
CA ASN A 11 41.99 26.94 24.93
C ASN A 11 41.63 27.83 23.73
N TRP A 12 42.06 29.08 23.86
CA TRP A 12 41.54 30.27 23.21
C TRP A 12 42.52 30.75 22.11
N THR A 13 41.95 31.25 21.01
CA THR A 13 42.41 32.31 20.09
C THR A 13 43.79 32.26 19.41
N SER A 14 43.80 32.59 18.13
CA SER A 14 44.43 33.84 17.70
C SER A 14 43.87 34.36 16.37
N ASP A 15 43.79 35.68 16.36
CA ASP A 15 43.23 36.60 15.39
C ASP A 15 44.17 36.79 14.20
N THR A 16 43.63 37.08 13.00
CA THR A 16 44.36 37.92 12.04
C THR A 16 43.42 38.52 11.01
N ARG A 17 43.24 39.82 11.16
CA ARG A 17 42.49 40.71 10.29
C ARG A 17 43.37 41.18 9.12
N SER A 18 42.69 41.40 7.98
CA SER A 18 43.04 42.33 6.88
C SER A 18 43.71 41.72 5.63
N LYS A 19 43.00 41.76 4.49
CA LYS A 19 43.15 42.81 3.47
C LYS A 19 42.18 42.59 2.29
N VAL A 20 41.44 43.64 1.96
CA VAL A 20 40.68 43.79 0.72
C VAL A 20 41.67 44.00 -0.43
N GLY A 21 41.55 43.22 -1.49
CA GLY A 21 42.31 43.35 -2.73
C GLY A 21 41.43 42.91 -3.89
N GLY A 22 41.27 43.80 -4.87
CA GLY A 22 40.23 43.72 -5.90
C GLY A 22 40.40 42.60 -6.91
N GLY A 23 39.33 42.39 -7.67
CA GLY A 23 39.30 41.44 -8.76
C GLY A 23 37.89 41.00 -9.12
N VAL A 24 37.06 41.94 -9.61
CA VAL A 24 35.92 41.55 -10.43
C VAL A 24 36.49 40.98 -11.73
N LEU A 25 36.49 39.66 -11.86
CA LEU A 25 36.59 38.98 -13.15
C LEU A 25 35.23 38.36 -13.44
N LEU A 26 34.45 39.07 -14.25
CA LEU A 26 33.33 38.50 -14.97
C LEU A 26 33.82 37.27 -15.76
N ALA A 27 33.30 36.10 -15.42
CA ALA A 27 33.22 34.98 -16.35
C ALA A 27 31.73 34.64 -16.53
N LEU A 28 31.06 35.42 -17.38
CA LEU A 28 29.74 35.11 -17.93
C LEU A 28 29.87 33.99 -18.98
N LEU A 29 30.18 32.77 -18.58
CA LEU A 29 30.09 31.60 -19.46
C LEU A 29 29.75 30.36 -18.62
N GLY A 30 28.46 30.15 -18.42
CA GLY A 30 27.95 28.98 -17.70
C GLY A 30 26.44 28.98 -17.62
N ALA A 31 25.73 29.36 -18.70
CA ALA A 31 24.29 29.13 -18.82
C ALA A 31 24.04 27.62 -19.02
N GLY A 32 24.22 26.87 -17.94
CA GLY A 32 23.97 25.44 -17.84
C GLY A 32 23.10 25.20 -16.62
N LEU A 33 21.92 25.82 -16.58
CA LEU A 33 20.83 25.45 -15.69
C LEU A 33 19.82 24.53 -16.40
N PRO A 34 20.15 23.31 -16.91
CA PRO A 34 19.09 22.36 -17.22
C PRO A 34 18.69 21.52 -16.00
N ALA A 35 19.39 21.62 -14.86
CA ALA A 35 19.19 20.68 -13.75
C ALA A 35 18.06 21.05 -12.77
N LEU A 36 17.54 22.28 -12.77
CA LEU A 36 16.54 22.74 -11.79
C LEU A 36 15.10 22.83 -12.33
N VAL A 37 14.87 22.61 -13.63
CA VAL A 37 13.53 22.62 -14.24
C VAL A 37 13.03 21.20 -14.59
N GLY A 38 13.88 20.17 -14.45
CA GLY A 38 13.50 18.78 -14.71
C GLY A 38 12.76 18.07 -13.58
N ALA A 39 12.68 18.67 -12.39
CA ALA A 39 12.12 18.02 -11.19
C ALA A 39 10.65 18.38 -10.89
N ALA A 40 10.03 19.27 -11.66
CA ALA A 40 8.78 19.94 -11.27
C ALA A 40 7.52 19.50 -12.05
N LEU A 41 7.56 18.44 -12.86
CA LEU A 41 6.39 17.97 -13.60
C LEU A 41 6.31 16.43 -13.65
N HIS A 42 6.35 15.79 -12.48
CA HIS A 42 5.54 14.57 -12.36
C HIS A 42 4.13 15.04 -12.05
N SER A 43 3.39 15.41 -13.09
CA SER A 43 1.94 15.49 -12.99
C SER A 43 1.48 14.09 -12.59
N HIS A 44 1.17 13.88 -11.31
CA HIS A 44 0.42 12.70 -10.92
C HIS A 44 -0.89 12.77 -11.73
N VAL A 45 -1.03 11.85 -12.67
CA VAL A 45 -2.29 11.68 -13.40
C VAL A 45 -3.23 10.96 -12.43
N GLY A 46 -4.40 11.56 -12.18
CA GLY A 46 -5.42 11.02 -11.28
C GLY A 46 -5.46 11.62 -9.88
N GLU A 47 -6.54 11.31 -9.18
CA GLU A 47 -6.78 11.67 -7.77
C GLU A 47 -6.26 10.57 -6.84
N ALA A 48 -6.15 10.87 -5.54
CA ALA A 48 -5.72 9.90 -4.54
C ALA A 48 -6.82 8.86 -4.24
N TYR A 49 -6.51 7.59 -4.50
CA TYR A 49 -7.38 6.44 -4.32
C TYR A 49 -6.70 5.39 -3.44
N GLU A 50 -7.52 4.55 -2.84
CA GLU A 50 -7.07 3.32 -2.19
C GLU A 50 -7.59 2.13 -3.00
N GLU A 51 -6.67 1.22 -3.32
CA GLU A 51 -6.97 -0.07 -3.93
C GLU A 51 -6.93 -1.15 -2.84
N THR A 52 -8.05 -1.83 -2.62
CA THR A 52 -8.10 -3.01 -1.77
C THR A 52 -8.31 -4.25 -2.62
N ARG A 53 -7.45 -5.25 -2.43
CA ARG A 53 -7.61 -6.58 -3.01
C ARG A 53 -8.04 -7.56 -1.94
N LEU A 54 -9.08 -8.34 -2.24
CA LEU A 54 -9.59 -9.40 -1.40
C LEU A 54 -9.36 -10.76 -2.06
N TYR A 55 -8.80 -11.70 -1.31
CA TYR A 55 -8.41 -13.02 -1.79
C TYR A 55 -9.28 -14.08 -1.14
N PHE A 56 -10.17 -14.66 -1.93
CA PHE A 56 -11.17 -15.64 -1.49
C PHE A 56 -10.72 -17.06 -1.87
N GLY A 57 -10.31 -17.83 -0.86
CA GLY A 57 -10.07 -19.26 -1.00
C GLY A 57 -11.37 -20.02 -1.28
N THR A 58 -11.29 -21.11 -2.02
CA THR A 58 -12.46 -21.93 -2.40
C THR A 58 -12.47 -23.31 -1.75
N ALA A 59 -11.36 -23.76 -1.16
CA ALA A 59 -11.23 -25.08 -0.59
C ALA A 59 -12.12 -25.22 0.66
N ARG A 60 -12.88 -26.32 0.78
CA ARG A 60 -13.72 -26.58 1.95
C ARG A 60 -13.05 -27.61 2.87
N PRO A 61 -12.99 -27.38 4.19
CA PRO A 61 -12.34 -28.29 5.12
C PRO A 61 -13.07 -29.64 5.26
N ASP A 62 -14.35 -29.68 4.91
CA ASP A 62 -15.21 -30.88 5.00
C ASP A 62 -15.09 -31.82 3.79
N GLY A 63 -14.21 -31.51 2.83
CA GLY A 63 -13.98 -32.34 1.65
C GLY A 63 -15.07 -32.24 0.58
N ARG A 64 -16.06 -31.36 0.74
CA ARG A 64 -16.97 -31.01 -0.36
C ARG A 64 -16.19 -30.37 -1.51
N PRO A 65 -16.75 -30.39 -2.74
CA PRO A 65 -16.16 -29.66 -3.85
C PRO A 65 -15.86 -28.21 -3.49
N PRO A 66 -14.77 -27.62 -4.01
CA PRO A 66 -14.48 -26.21 -3.83
C PRO A 66 -15.67 -25.34 -4.20
N ILE A 67 -15.79 -24.17 -3.58
CA ILE A 67 -16.80 -23.16 -3.91
C ILE A 67 -16.68 -22.86 -5.41
N GLY A 68 -17.73 -23.21 -6.16
CA GLY A 68 -17.77 -23.02 -7.60
C GLY A 68 -18.12 -21.58 -7.98
N GLU A 69 -17.91 -21.25 -9.26
CA GLU A 69 -18.15 -19.91 -9.81
C GLU A 69 -19.56 -19.39 -9.52
N ASP A 70 -20.60 -20.16 -9.84
CA ASP A 70 -21.99 -19.74 -9.59
C ASP A 70 -22.26 -19.43 -8.11
N GLU A 71 -21.59 -20.14 -7.20
CA GLU A 71 -21.75 -19.96 -5.77
C GLU A 71 -21.02 -18.71 -5.28
N PHE A 72 -19.80 -18.49 -5.78
CA PHE A 72 -19.06 -17.26 -5.52
C PHE A 72 -19.79 -16.04 -6.08
N MET A 73 -20.29 -16.10 -7.31
CA MET A 73 -21.03 -15.00 -7.94
C MET A 73 -22.31 -14.65 -7.16
N ARG A 74 -23.03 -15.63 -6.62
CA ARG A 74 -24.17 -15.35 -5.73
C ARG A 74 -23.77 -14.66 -4.43
N PHE A 75 -22.60 -14.98 -3.87
CA PHE A 75 -22.08 -14.27 -2.71
C PHE A 75 -21.71 -12.84 -3.08
N LEU A 76 -21.01 -12.66 -4.21
CA LEU A 76 -20.63 -11.35 -4.73
C LEU A 76 -21.85 -10.44 -4.91
N ASP A 77 -22.89 -10.94 -5.59
CA ASP A 77 -24.12 -10.18 -5.86
C ASP A 77 -24.87 -9.77 -4.58
N ARG A 78 -24.79 -10.60 -3.54
CA ARG A 78 -25.51 -10.37 -2.29
C ARG A 78 -24.77 -9.52 -1.28
N GLU A 79 -23.46 -9.71 -1.17
CA GLU A 79 -22.67 -9.16 -0.06
C GLU A 79 -21.70 -8.07 -0.53
N ILE A 80 -21.09 -8.22 -1.71
CA ILE A 80 -20.04 -7.30 -2.18
C ILE A 80 -20.64 -6.18 -3.04
N THR A 81 -21.41 -6.52 -4.06
CA THR A 81 -22.00 -5.53 -5.00
C THR A 81 -22.83 -4.47 -4.29
N PRO A 82 -23.69 -4.78 -3.29
CA PRO A 82 -24.44 -3.75 -2.58
C PRO A 82 -23.57 -2.87 -1.66
N ALA A 83 -22.41 -3.36 -1.23
CA ALA A 83 -21.46 -2.62 -0.39
C ALA A 83 -20.52 -1.71 -1.22
N PHE A 84 -20.34 -2.04 -2.50
CA PHE A 84 -19.53 -1.29 -3.48
C PHE A 84 -20.30 -1.06 -4.79
N PRO A 85 -21.42 -0.30 -4.75
CA PRO A 85 -22.26 -0.07 -5.93
C PRO A 85 -21.57 0.74 -7.04
N GLU A 86 -20.48 1.42 -6.70
CA GLU A 86 -19.64 2.21 -7.61
C GLU A 86 -18.80 1.34 -8.54
N GLY A 87 -18.62 0.06 -8.20
CA GLY A 87 -17.93 -0.91 -9.05
C GLY A 87 -16.87 -1.72 -8.31
N LEU A 88 -16.50 -2.82 -8.95
CA LEU A 88 -15.46 -3.75 -8.53
C LEU A 88 -14.97 -4.51 -9.77
N THR A 89 -13.79 -5.11 -9.68
CA THR A 89 -13.26 -6.04 -10.68
C THR A 89 -13.05 -7.40 -10.04
N VAL A 90 -13.35 -8.48 -10.77
CA VAL A 90 -13.14 -9.86 -10.32
C VAL A 90 -12.14 -10.55 -11.23
N HIS A 91 -11.19 -11.26 -10.63
CA HIS A 91 -10.27 -12.16 -11.34
C HIS A 91 -10.39 -13.57 -10.77
N ASP A 92 -10.35 -14.58 -11.63
CA ASP A 92 -10.07 -15.95 -11.23
C ASP A 92 -8.57 -16.15 -11.07
N GLY A 93 -8.18 -16.99 -10.11
CA GLY A 93 -6.79 -17.25 -9.79
C GLY A 93 -6.57 -18.67 -9.29
N TYR A 94 -5.30 -19.05 -9.28
CA TYR A 94 -4.84 -20.32 -8.73
C TYR A 94 -3.74 -20.07 -7.71
N GLY A 95 -4.09 -20.24 -6.43
CA GLY A 95 -3.19 -20.09 -5.31
C GLY A 95 -2.46 -21.40 -4.98
N GLN A 96 -1.24 -21.28 -4.45
CA GLN A 96 -0.55 -22.39 -3.79
C GLN A 96 0.02 -21.89 -2.46
N TRP A 97 -0.33 -22.55 -1.37
CA TRP A 97 0.15 -22.19 -0.04
C TRP A 97 0.56 -23.44 0.74
N ARG A 98 1.30 -23.24 1.83
CA ARG A 98 1.71 -24.34 2.70
C ARG A 98 0.76 -24.42 3.88
N GLY A 99 0.01 -25.52 3.96
CA GLY A 99 -0.87 -25.82 5.08
C GLY A 99 -0.07 -25.97 6.39
N GLN A 100 -0.78 -25.91 7.52
CA GLN A 100 -0.16 -26.09 8.84
C GLN A 100 0.50 -27.47 9.00
N ASP A 101 0.06 -28.47 8.23
CA ASP A 101 0.64 -29.81 8.16
C ASP A 101 1.90 -29.89 7.26
N GLY A 102 2.34 -28.75 6.72
CA GLY A 102 3.52 -28.64 5.86
C GLY A 102 3.28 -29.02 4.39
N LYS A 103 2.07 -29.44 4.02
CA LYS A 103 1.75 -29.82 2.63
C LYS A 103 1.41 -28.60 1.79
N SER A 104 1.80 -28.63 0.51
CA SER A 104 1.36 -27.63 -0.46
C SER A 104 -0.10 -27.89 -0.83
N VAL A 105 -0.98 -26.94 -0.48
CA VAL A 105 -2.37 -26.90 -0.91
C VAL A 105 -2.44 -26.09 -2.19
N ARG A 106 -3.16 -26.60 -3.19
CA ARG A 106 -3.50 -25.87 -4.41
C ARG A 106 -4.98 -25.59 -4.39
N GLU A 107 -5.36 -24.34 -4.60
CA GLU A 107 -6.75 -23.95 -4.58
C GLU A 107 -7.05 -23.00 -5.73
N THR A 108 -8.26 -23.14 -6.27
CA THR A 108 -8.87 -22.05 -7.04
C THR A 108 -9.15 -20.92 -6.06
N SER A 109 -8.95 -19.68 -6.50
CA SER A 109 -9.22 -18.50 -5.69
C SER A 109 -9.92 -17.46 -6.55
N TYR A 110 -10.71 -16.60 -5.91
CA TYR A 110 -11.22 -15.39 -6.53
C TYR A 110 -10.55 -14.18 -5.91
N GLU A 111 -10.12 -13.25 -6.76
CA GLU A 111 -9.64 -11.94 -6.34
C GLU A 111 -10.69 -10.89 -6.67
N VAL A 112 -11.05 -10.08 -5.68
CA VAL A 112 -11.91 -8.91 -5.89
C VAL A 112 -11.08 -7.66 -5.64
N VAL A 113 -10.99 -6.81 -6.66
CA VAL A 113 -10.31 -5.52 -6.61
C VAL A 113 -11.35 -4.42 -6.43
N LEU A 114 -11.15 -3.64 -5.37
CA LEU A 114 -11.98 -2.50 -5.00
C LEU A 114 -11.11 -1.25 -5.12
N LEU A 115 -11.65 -0.21 -5.76
CA LEU A 115 -10.95 1.05 -5.95
C LEU A 115 -11.87 2.20 -5.55
N TYR A 116 -11.47 2.98 -4.55
CA TYR A 116 -12.30 4.04 -3.97
C TYR A 116 -11.45 5.24 -3.52
N PRO A 117 -12.03 6.46 -3.40
CA PRO A 117 -11.26 7.63 -2.98
C PRO A 117 -10.60 7.43 -1.61
N GLU A 118 -9.34 7.84 -1.45
CA GLU A 118 -8.57 7.63 -0.20
C GLU A 118 -9.28 8.21 1.02
N LYS A 119 -9.99 9.33 0.85
CA LYS A 119 -10.77 9.99 1.91
C LYS A 119 -11.91 9.13 2.49
N GLU A 120 -12.32 8.07 1.79
CA GLU A 120 -13.38 7.14 2.21
C GLU A 120 -12.84 5.84 2.83
N ALA A 121 -11.52 5.68 2.94
CA ALA A 121 -10.89 4.41 3.30
C ALA A 121 -11.37 3.83 4.64
N GLU A 122 -11.58 4.66 5.66
CA GLU A 122 -12.07 4.18 6.96
C GLU A 122 -13.46 3.54 6.85
N ASP A 123 -14.39 4.22 6.19
CA ASP A 123 -15.76 3.73 5.98
C ASP A 123 -15.78 2.47 5.09
N ARG A 124 -14.93 2.45 4.06
CA ARG A 124 -14.78 1.31 3.12
C ARG A 124 -14.20 0.10 3.84
N SER A 125 -13.22 0.30 4.71
CA SER A 125 -12.60 -0.74 5.53
C SER A 125 -13.61 -1.44 6.43
N VAL A 126 -14.55 -0.71 7.04
CA VAL A 126 -15.65 -1.31 7.83
C VAL A 126 -16.55 -2.20 6.97
N ARG A 127 -16.87 -1.78 5.73
CA ARG A 127 -17.65 -2.60 4.79
C ARG A 127 -16.89 -3.86 4.38
N ILE A 128 -15.60 -3.71 4.08
CA ILE A 128 -14.71 -4.82 3.73
C ILE A 128 -14.67 -5.88 4.84
N GLU A 129 -14.53 -5.48 6.11
CA GLU A 129 -14.48 -6.47 7.18
C GLU A 129 -15.80 -7.22 7.38
N ARG A 130 -16.95 -6.59 7.11
CA ARG A 130 -18.23 -7.30 7.11
C ARG A 130 -18.29 -8.35 6.01
N ILE A 131 -17.78 -8.05 4.82
CA ILE A 131 -17.70 -9.01 3.70
C ILE A 131 -16.81 -10.19 4.07
N ARG A 132 -15.62 -9.92 4.62
CA ARG A 132 -14.66 -10.97 5.03
C ARG A 132 -15.29 -11.89 6.07
N GLN A 133 -15.89 -11.33 7.11
CA GLN A 133 -16.60 -12.08 8.15
C GLN A 133 -17.78 -12.88 7.60
N ALA A 134 -18.56 -12.31 6.67
CA ALA A 134 -19.68 -13.01 6.04
C ALA A 134 -19.22 -14.22 5.22
N TYR A 135 -18.13 -14.09 4.45
CA TYR A 135 -17.57 -15.19 3.68
C TYR A 135 -17.01 -16.30 4.58
N GLU A 136 -16.22 -15.92 5.59
CA GLU A 136 -15.65 -16.83 6.59
C GLU A 136 -16.76 -17.62 7.30
N ALA A 137 -17.82 -16.95 7.74
CA ALA A 137 -18.96 -17.59 8.41
C ALA A 137 -19.77 -18.49 7.46
N GLN A 138 -20.06 -18.04 6.24
CA GLN A 138 -20.89 -18.78 5.28
C GLN A 138 -20.18 -20.03 4.75
N TYR A 139 -18.88 -19.95 4.50
CA TYR A 139 -18.10 -21.00 3.84
C TYR A 139 -17.08 -21.69 4.74
N GLN A 140 -17.04 -21.35 6.03
CA GLN A 140 -16.13 -21.92 7.03
C GLN A 140 -14.66 -21.82 6.60
N GLN A 141 -14.30 -20.67 6.03
CA GLN A 141 -12.90 -20.38 5.68
C GLN A 141 -12.15 -19.87 6.91
N ASP A 142 -10.85 -20.17 6.98
CA ASP A 142 -9.99 -19.66 8.05
C ASP A 142 -9.83 -18.14 7.97
N SER A 143 -9.75 -17.60 6.74
CA SER A 143 -9.68 -16.16 6.50
C SER A 143 -9.99 -15.80 5.05
N VAL A 144 -10.39 -14.56 4.82
CA VAL A 144 -10.24 -13.89 3.51
C VAL A 144 -9.01 -13.00 3.55
N GLY A 145 -8.09 -13.16 2.61
CA GLY A 145 -6.89 -12.32 2.51
C GLY A 145 -7.24 -10.90 2.11
N ARG A 146 -6.49 -9.91 2.61
CA ARG A 146 -6.65 -8.50 2.28
C ARG A 146 -5.29 -7.85 2.08
N SER A 147 -5.17 -7.02 1.05
CA SER A 147 -4.08 -6.06 0.90
C SER A 147 -4.63 -4.71 0.45
N ASP A 148 -4.03 -3.63 0.96
CA ASP A 148 -4.42 -2.26 0.64
C ASP A 148 -3.19 -1.53 0.07
N ASP A 149 -3.38 -0.76 -1.00
CA ASP A 149 -2.34 0.09 -1.60
C ASP A 149 -2.88 1.48 -1.92
N LYS A 150 -2.00 2.48 -1.89
CA LYS A 150 -2.33 3.86 -2.26
C LYS A 150 -1.95 4.12 -3.71
N VAL A 151 -2.93 4.49 -4.51
CA VAL A 151 -2.76 4.65 -5.96
C VAL A 151 -3.26 6.03 -6.42
N SER A 152 -2.80 6.46 -7.60
CA SER A 152 -3.42 7.57 -8.32
C SER A 152 -4.32 7.00 -9.41
N ALA A 153 -5.58 7.42 -9.48
CA ALA A 153 -6.56 6.91 -10.45
C ALA A 153 -7.43 8.03 -11.05
N GLU A 154 -7.83 7.86 -12.30
CA GLU A 154 -8.78 8.71 -13.03
C GLU A 154 -9.80 7.84 -13.77
N PHE A 155 -11.05 8.30 -13.88
CA PHE A 155 -12.16 7.59 -14.52
C PHE A 155 -13.03 8.53 -15.35
#